data_AF-A0A031IKG4-F1
#
_entry.id   AF-A0A031IKG4-F1
#
_cell.length_a   1.000
_cell.length_b   1.000
_cell.length_c   1.000
_cell.angle_alpha   90.00
_cell.angle_beta   90.00
_cell.angle_gamma   90.00
#
_symmetry.space_group_name_H-M   'P 1'
#
loop_
_entity.id
_entity.type
_entity.pdbx_description
1 polymer ?
#
loop_
_entity_poly.entity_id
_entity_poly.type
_entity_poly.pdbx_seq_one_letter_code
_entity_poly.pdbx_strand_id
1 'polypeptide(L)'
;MKKWLLIPMILYLTGCMIQPQSGSETNETSFKGTTKEGLVFEYKLTNTGDHAFDVVARSGHLLNVIVRESKSRTVVFDSRKQQSKTSQQKKRVKASETVVLKQTVQGGTIEPGTYDIEYLVEEKEKNSDSSSSVEDMEEKLK
;
A
#
# COMPACT_ATOMS: atom_id res chain seq x y z
N MET A 1 59.07 -3.00 25.43
CA MET A 1 58.41 -3.29 24.15
C MET A 1 57.09 -2.53 24.13
N LYS A 2 56.97 -1.51 23.27
CA LYS A 2 55.94 -0.47 23.33
C LYS A 2 54.83 -0.82 22.33
N LYS A 3 53.65 -1.22 22.81
CA LYS A 3 52.48 -1.55 21.97
C LYS A 3 51.77 -0.26 21.57
N TRP A 4 51.71 0.03 20.27
CA TRP A 4 50.92 1.12 19.71
C TRP A 4 49.51 0.61 19.43
N LEU A 5 48.52 1.18 20.11
CA LEU A 5 47.09 0.90 19.87
C LEU A 5 46.59 1.95 18.85
N LEU A 6 46.39 1.53 17.61
CA LEU A 6 45.66 2.31 16.62
C LEU A 6 44.17 2.09 16.85
N ILE A 7 43.49 3.11 17.38
CA ILE A 7 42.03 3.15 17.50
C ILE A 7 41.49 3.64 16.14
N PRO A 8 40.73 2.83 15.39
CA PRO A 8 40.04 3.35 14.22
C PRO A 8 38.85 4.20 14.71
N MET A 9 38.98 5.50 14.52
CA MET A 9 37.92 6.49 14.67
C MET A 9 36.87 6.23 13.58
N ILE A 10 35.88 5.40 13.89
CA ILE A 10 34.73 5.20 13.03
C ILE A 10 33.89 6.47 13.12
N LEU A 11 34.01 7.28 12.06
CA LEU A 11 33.16 8.42 11.76
C LEU A 11 31.69 7.98 11.87
N TYR A 12 31.00 8.52 12.87
CA TYR A 12 29.54 8.54 12.91
C TYR A 12 29.06 9.39 11.73
N LEU A 13 28.91 8.75 10.57
CA LEU A 13 28.03 9.25 9.53
C LEU A 13 26.63 9.28 10.13
N THR A 14 26.20 10.50 10.43
CA THR A 14 24.81 10.88 10.66
C THR A 14 23.98 10.26 9.56
N GLY A 15 23.39 9.10 9.85
CA GLY A 15 22.47 8.41 8.98
C GLY A 15 21.36 9.39 8.62
N CYS A 16 21.24 9.65 7.33
CA CYS A 16 20.23 10.49 6.72
C CYS A 16 18.89 10.25 7.42
N MET A 17 18.28 11.31 7.93
CA MET A 17 16.83 11.27 8.11
C MET A 17 16.25 10.96 6.74
N ILE A 18 15.75 9.74 6.59
CA ILE A 18 14.82 9.38 5.53
C ILE A 18 13.62 10.27 5.84
N GLN A 19 13.59 11.44 5.22
CA GLN A 19 12.42 12.31 5.23
C GLN A 19 11.33 11.49 4.52
N PRO A 20 10.31 11.00 5.23
CA PRO A 20 9.22 10.32 4.55
C PRO A 20 8.61 11.35 3.60
N GLN A 21 8.75 11.11 2.31
CA GLN A 21 8.02 11.86 1.31
C GLN A 21 6.53 11.74 1.66
N SER A 22 5.85 12.87 1.56
CA SER A 22 4.42 13.06 1.83
C SER A 22 3.58 11.80 1.58
N GLY A 23 3.02 11.23 2.65
CA GLY A 23 2.23 9.99 2.65
C GLY A 23 2.93 8.82 3.36
N SER A 24 3.31 8.97 4.63
CA SER A 24 3.84 7.85 5.41
C SER A 24 2.72 6.87 5.75
N GLU A 25 2.80 5.64 5.26
CA GLU A 25 1.87 4.55 5.59
C GLU A 25 2.57 3.45 6.38
N THR A 26 1.87 2.87 7.35
CA THR A 26 2.28 1.61 7.99
C THR A 26 1.21 0.57 7.74
N ASN A 27 1.63 -0.55 7.15
CA ASN A 27 0.74 -1.59 6.65
C ASN A 27 0.90 -2.89 7.44
N GLU A 28 -0.22 -3.43 7.93
CA GLU A 28 -0.28 -4.71 8.63
C GLU A 28 -1.30 -5.62 7.93
N THR A 29 -0.82 -6.69 7.30
CA THR A 29 -1.67 -7.71 6.67
C THR A 29 -2.01 -8.79 7.69
N SER A 30 -3.29 -9.14 7.82
CA SER A 30 -3.69 -10.28 8.65
C SER A 30 -4.62 -11.23 7.88
N PHE A 31 -4.44 -12.53 8.12
CA PHE A 31 -5.35 -13.56 7.67
C PHE A 31 -6.10 -14.09 8.88
N LYS A 32 -7.43 -13.91 8.92
CA LYS A 32 -8.24 -14.31 10.07
C LYS A 32 -8.70 -15.77 10.05
N GLY A 33 -8.31 -16.54 9.04
CA GLY A 33 -8.68 -17.95 8.94
C GLY A 33 -9.96 -18.20 8.16
N THR A 34 -10.39 -19.46 8.19
CA THR A 34 -11.62 -19.94 7.57
C THR A 34 -12.80 -19.63 8.49
N THR A 35 -13.74 -18.81 8.02
CA THR A 35 -15.03 -18.58 8.68
C THR A 35 -16.11 -19.47 8.06
N LYS A 36 -17.32 -19.51 8.64
CA LYS A 36 -18.49 -20.18 8.03
C LYS A 36 -18.85 -19.60 6.65
N GLU A 37 -18.46 -18.36 6.37
CA GLU A 37 -18.74 -17.64 5.11
C GLU A 37 -17.63 -17.85 4.07
N GLY A 38 -16.48 -18.40 4.48
CA GLY A 38 -15.31 -18.62 3.64
C GLY A 38 -14.03 -18.00 4.20
N LEU A 39 -13.05 -17.77 3.33
CA LEU A 39 -11.75 -17.21 3.69
C LEU A 39 -11.84 -15.68 3.76
N VAL A 40 -11.49 -15.10 4.90
CA VAL A 40 -11.55 -13.65 5.12
C VAL A 40 -10.14 -13.07 5.18
N PHE A 41 -9.86 -12.16 4.26
CA PHE A 41 -8.61 -11.42 4.15
C PHE A 41 -8.82 -10.01 4.68
N GLU A 42 -7.99 -9.59 5.64
CA GLU A 42 -8.06 -8.24 6.22
C GLU A 42 -6.74 -7.49 6.00
N TYR A 43 -6.86 -6.25 5.56
CA TYR A 43 -5.74 -5.33 5.40
C TYR A 43 -5.96 -4.13 6.30
N LYS A 44 -5.09 -3.95 7.30
CA LYS A 44 -5.15 -2.85 8.24
C LYS A 44 -4.22 -1.74 7.75
N LEU A 45 -4.83 -0.67 7.28
CA LEU A 45 -4.17 0.49 6.71
C LEU A 45 -4.19 1.62 7.74
N THR A 46 -3.02 2.10 8.13
CA THR A 46 -2.89 3.25 9.04
C THR A 46 -2.25 4.41 8.31
N ASN A 47 -2.98 5.51 8.21
CA ASN A 47 -2.43 6.76 7.70
C ASN A 47 -1.58 7.41 8.79
N THR A 48 -0.26 7.36 8.67
CA THR A 48 0.65 8.03 9.62
C THR A 48 1.04 9.44 9.17
N GLY A 49 0.54 9.88 8.01
CA GLY A 49 0.69 11.25 7.52
C GLY A 49 -0.25 12.24 8.21
N ASP A 50 -0.01 13.52 7.93
CA ASP A 50 -0.76 14.69 8.41
C ASP A 50 -1.94 15.07 7.50
N HIS A 51 -2.07 14.40 6.36
CA HIS A 51 -3.10 14.67 5.38
C HIS A 51 -3.96 13.43 5.11
N ALA A 52 -5.26 13.67 4.87
CA ALA A 52 -6.16 12.62 4.44
C ALA A 52 -5.90 12.22 2.98
N PHE A 53 -5.95 10.92 2.70
CA PHE A 53 -5.90 10.34 1.35
C PHE A 53 -7.13 9.48 1.08
N ASP A 54 -7.31 9.11 -0.19
CA ASP A 54 -8.44 8.32 -0.64
C ASP A 54 -7.95 6.97 -1.19
N VAL A 55 -8.42 5.88 -0.58
CA VAL A 55 -8.35 4.54 -1.16
C VAL A 55 -9.48 4.40 -2.16
N VAL A 56 -9.18 3.93 -3.35
CA VAL A 56 -10.16 3.78 -4.43
C VAL A 56 -10.13 2.37 -4.98
N ALA A 57 -11.26 1.92 -5.50
CA ALA A 57 -11.34 0.75 -6.37
C ALA A 57 -12.10 1.16 -7.62
N ARG A 58 -11.42 1.14 -8.77
CA ARG A 58 -12.05 1.45 -10.08
C ARG A 58 -13.10 0.40 -10.46
N SER A 59 -12.95 -0.82 -9.95
CA SER A 59 -13.96 -1.88 -10.01
C SER A 59 -13.85 -2.78 -8.77
N GLY A 60 -15.00 -3.30 -8.33
CA GLY A 60 -15.10 -4.26 -7.23
C GLY A 60 -14.80 -3.69 -5.84
N HIS A 61 -13.84 -4.29 -5.14
CA HIS A 61 -13.60 -4.05 -3.71
C HIS A 61 -12.36 -3.20 -3.46
N LEU A 62 -12.38 -2.43 -2.36
CA LEU A 62 -11.24 -1.64 -1.88
C LEU A 62 -9.99 -2.48 -1.54
N LEU A 63 -10.17 -3.75 -1.20
CA LEU A 63 -9.09 -4.72 -1.05
C LEU A 63 -9.24 -5.79 -2.13
N ASN A 64 -8.19 -5.94 -2.94
CA ASN A 64 -8.05 -7.05 -3.87
C ASN A 64 -7.04 -8.08 -3.36
N VAL A 65 -7.29 -9.34 -3.66
CA VAL A 65 -6.47 -10.46 -3.21
C VAL A 65 -6.16 -11.38 -4.38
N ILE A 66 -4.88 -11.70 -4.55
CA ILE A 66 -4.42 -12.77 -5.43
C ILE A 66 -3.86 -13.88 -4.54
N VAL A 67 -4.31 -15.11 -4.78
CA VAL A 67 -3.84 -16.30 -4.08
C VAL A 67 -3.09 -17.18 -5.06
N ARG A 68 -1.85 -17.51 -4.72
CA ARG A 68 -0.98 -18.39 -5.50
C ARG A 68 -0.62 -19.61 -4.70
N GLU A 69 -0.67 -20.78 -5.32
CA GLU A 69 -0.18 -22.00 -4.68
C GLU A 69 1.34 -21.91 -4.50
N SER A 70 1.85 -22.07 -3.27
CA SER A 70 3.24 -21.71 -2.95
C SER A 70 4.28 -22.53 -3.73
N LYS A 71 3.95 -23.76 -4.13
CA LYS A 71 4.88 -24.67 -4.84
C LYS A 71 4.97 -24.36 -6.33
N SER A 72 3.83 -24.34 -7.02
CA SER A 72 3.79 -24.10 -8.48
C SER A 72 3.77 -22.62 -8.85
N ARG A 73 3.48 -21.73 -7.89
CA ARG A 73 3.25 -20.29 -8.08
C ARG A 73 2.04 -19.97 -8.97
N THR A 74 1.22 -20.97 -9.25
CA THR A 74 0.01 -20.86 -10.06
C THR A 74 -1.02 -20.00 -9.33
N VAL A 75 -1.63 -19.04 -10.02
CA VAL A 75 -2.75 -18.26 -9.50
C VAL A 75 -3.97 -19.15 -9.41
N VAL A 76 -4.43 -19.43 -8.20
CA VAL A 76 -5.65 -20.21 -7.93
C VAL A 76 -6.87 -19.32 -7.70
N PHE A 77 -6.64 -18.05 -7.34
CA PHE A 77 -7.70 -17.07 -7.17
C PHE A 77 -7.19 -15.66 -7.46
N ASP A 78 -8.00 -14.87 -8.18
CA ASP A 78 -7.76 -13.44 -8.42
C ASP A 78 -9.09 -12.70 -8.26
N SER A 79 -9.23 -11.94 -7.17
CA SER A 79 -10.47 -11.23 -6.85
C SER A 79 -10.87 -10.25 -7.93
N ARG A 80 -9.93 -9.72 -8.72
CA ARG A 80 -10.19 -8.73 -9.78
C ARG A 80 -10.90 -9.36 -10.97
N LYS A 81 -10.65 -10.66 -11.22
CA LYS A 81 -11.31 -11.43 -12.30
C LYS A 81 -12.74 -11.82 -11.96
N GLN A 82 -13.10 -11.81 -10.68
CA GLN A 82 -14.44 -12.16 -10.19
C GLN A 82 -15.39 -10.95 -10.14
N GLN A 83 -14.93 -9.75 -10.50
CA GLN A 83 -15.70 -8.53 -10.32
C GLN A 83 -16.72 -8.33 -11.45
N SER A 84 -18.00 -8.16 -11.10
CA SER A 84 -18.96 -7.51 -11.97
C SER A 84 -18.66 -6.00 -12.00
N LYS A 85 -18.78 -5.37 -13.18
CA LYS A 85 -18.36 -3.97 -13.46
C LYS A 85 -19.14 -2.87 -12.72
N THR A 86 -19.85 -3.17 -11.64
CA THR A 86 -21.04 -2.39 -11.28
C THR A 86 -20.89 -1.38 -10.13
N SER A 87 -19.74 -1.21 -9.49
CA SER A 87 -19.58 -0.04 -8.62
C SER A 87 -18.12 0.34 -8.36
N GLN A 88 -17.81 1.62 -8.58
CA GLN A 88 -16.58 2.23 -8.10
C GLN A 88 -16.70 2.43 -6.59
N GLN A 89 -15.70 1.98 -5.82
CA GLN A 89 -15.66 2.20 -4.37
C GLN A 89 -14.60 3.25 -4.03
N LYS A 90 -14.86 4.00 -2.97
CA LYS A 90 -13.93 5.00 -2.43
C LYS A 90 -14.05 5.07 -0.92
N LYS A 91 -12.91 5.08 -0.23
CA LYS A 91 -12.81 5.28 1.21
C LYS A 91 -11.75 6.33 1.50
N ARG A 92 -12.18 7.42 2.13
CA ARG A 92 -11.26 8.43 2.66
C ARG A 92 -10.69 7.95 3.99
N VAL A 93 -9.38 8.08 4.16
CA VAL A 93 -8.62 7.76 5.39
C VAL A 93 -8.01 9.05 5.90
N LYS A 94 -8.44 9.51 7.07
CA LYS A 94 -7.97 10.74 7.71
C LYS A 94 -6.55 10.55 8.25
N ALA A 95 -5.87 11.67 8.52
CA ALA A 95 -4.59 11.66 9.23
C ALA A 95 -4.74 10.91 10.57
N SER A 96 -3.75 10.06 10.87
CA SER A 96 -3.73 9.19 12.06
C SER A 96 -4.90 8.19 12.17
N GLU A 97 -5.69 7.99 11.11
CA GLU A 97 -6.77 7.01 11.10
C GLU A 97 -6.25 5.63 10.68
N THR A 98 -6.72 4.60 11.39
CA THR A 98 -6.60 3.21 10.98
C THR A 98 -7.93 2.70 10.43
N VAL A 99 -7.91 2.16 9.22
CA VAL A 99 -9.05 1.49 8.59
C VAL A 99 -8.74 0.02 8.34
N VAL A 100 -9.76 -0.83 8.39
CA VAL A 100 -9.66 -2.25 8.03
C VAL A 100 -10.41 -2.48 6.74
N LEU A 101 -9.69 -2.82 5.68
CA LEU A 101 -10.25 -3.24 4.40
C LEU A 101 -10.40 -4.76 4.43
N LYS A 102 -11.50 -5.28 3.86
CA LYS A 102 -11.83 -6.70 3.92
C LYS A 102 -12.18 -7.24 2.55
N GLN A 103 -11.80 -8.50 2.32
CA GLN A 103 -12.23 -9.28 1.19
C GLN A 103 -12.58 -10.70 1.65
N THR A 104 -13.77 -11.16 1.28
CA THR A 104 -14.25 -12.51 1.61
C THR A 104 -14.30 -13.35 0.34
N VAL A 105 -13.68 -14.51 0.39
CA VAL A 105 -13.73 -15.52 -0.68
C VAL A 105 -14.61 -16.66 -0.21
N GLN A 106 -15.62 -17.00 -0.99
CA GLN A 106 -16.57 -18.05 -0.64
C GLN A 106 -15.86 -19.38 -0.35
N GLY A 107 -16.29 -20.07 0.71
CA GLY A 107 -15.75 -21.37 1.09
C GLY A 107 -15.84 -22.39 -0.05
N GLY A 108 -14.79 -23.20 -0.23
CA GLY A 108 -14.68 -24.17 -1.32
C GLY A 108 -14.16 -23.60 -2.66
N THR A 109 -13.97 -22.28 -2.76
CA THR A 109 -13.34 -21.67 -3.96
C THR A 109 -11.84 -21.95 -4.04
N ILE A 110 -11.20 -22.05 -2.87
CA ILE A 110 -9.77 -22.34 -2.73
C ILE A 110 -9.66 -23.65 -1.97
N GLU A 111 -9.04 -24.64 -2.60
CA GLU A 111 -8.78 -25.94 -1.99
C GLU A 111 -7.86 -25.82 -0.76
N PRO A 112 -7.82 -26.81 0.13
CA PRO A 112 -6.86 -26.83 1.24
C PRO A 112 -5.41 -26.94 0.73
N GLY A 113 -4.52 -26.10 1.24
CA GLY A 113 -3.11 -26.08 0.81
C GLY A 113 -2.28 -24.97 1.43
N THR A 114 -1.05 -24.82 0.94
CA THR A 114 -0.14 -23.72 1.31
C THR A 114 -0.11 -22.71 0.17
N TYR A 115 -0.32 -21.44 0.52
CA TYR A 115 -0.51 -20.37 -0.44
C TYR A 115 0.30 -19.13 -0.09
N ASP A 116 0.73 -18.43 -1.13
CA ASP A 116 1.23 -17.07 -1.06
C ASP A 116 0.06 -16.14 -1.38
N ILE A 117 -0.15 -15.14 -0.52
CA ILE A 117 -1.29 -14.21 -0.61
C ILE A 117 -0.74 -12.81 -0.87
N GLU A 118 -1.22 -12.18 -1.95
CA GLU A 118 -0.88 -10.82 -2.32
C GLU A 118 -2.10 -9.91 -2.09
N TYR A 119 -1.90 -8.83 -1.32
CA TYR A 119 -2.91 -7.83 -1.01
C TYR A 119 -2.67 -6.60 -1.88
N LEU A 120 -3.70 -6.15 -2.59
CA LEU A 120 -3.64 -5.04 -3.53
C LEU A 120 -4.64 -3.97 -3.12
N VAL A 121 -4.13 -2.77 -2.84
CA VAL A 121 -4.90 -1.56 -2.50
C VAL A 121 -4.46 -0.45 -3.43
N GLU A 122 -5.40 0.26 -4.06
CA GLU A 122 -5.08 1.39 -4.95
C GLU A 122 -5.32 2.71 -4.23
N GLU A 123 -4.27 3.52 -4.13
CA GLU A 123 -4.37 4.91 -3.71
C GLU A 123 -4.62 5.82 -4.91
N LYS A 124 -5.43 6.85 -4.72
CA LYS A 124 -5.51 7.93 -5.70
C LYS A 124 -4.48 9.00 -5.35
N GLU A 125 -3.39 9.07 -6.11
CA GLU A 125 -2.50 10.22 -6.06
C GLU A 125 -3.30 11.50 -6.35
N LYS A 126 -3.18 12.50 -5.46
CA LYS A 126 -3.59 13.86 -5.81
C LYS A 126 -2.56 14.35 -6.83
N ASN A 127 -2.99 14.61 -8.07
CA ASN A 127 -2.22 15.46 -8.97
C ASN A 127 -1.77 16.69 -8.18
N SER A 128 -0.46 16.84 -8.01
CA SER A 128 0.11 18.12 -7.65
C SER A 128 -0.10 19.01 -8.87
N ASP A 129 -1.15 19.84 -8.84
CA ASP A 129 -1.27 20.98 -9.73
C ASP A 129 -0.11 21.93 -9.41
N SER A 130 1.05 21.66 -10.00
CA SER A 130 2.17 22.58 -10.07
C SER A 130 1.83 23.62 -11.14
N SER A 131 0.96 24.56 -10.76
CA SER A 131 0.78 25.81 -11.49
C SER A 131 2.05 26.64 -11.31
N SER A 132 3.10 26.33 -12.07
CA SER A 132 4.17 27.29 -12.32
C SER A 132 3.63 28.33 -13.29
N SER A 133 3.04 29.39 -12.77
CA SER A 133 2.78 30.60 -13.54
C SER A 133 4.14 31.21 -13.91
N VAL A 134 4.64 30.85 -15.08
CA VAL A 134 5.68 31.63 -15.77
C VAL A 134 4.90 32.58 -16.66
N GLU A 135 4.53 33.74 -16.13
CA GLU A 135 4.07 34.85 -16.95
C GLU A 135 5.30 35.44 -17.64
N ASP A 136 5.36 35.25 -18.95
CA ASP A 136 6.32 35.79 -19.90
C ASP A 136 6.55 37.30 -19.65
N MET A 137 7.80 37.67 -19.39
CA MET A 137 8.29 39.04 -19.55
C MET A 137 8.38 39.34 -21.06
N GLU A 138 7.34 39.94 -21.65
CA GLU A 138 7.54 40.71 -22.89
C GLU A 138 8.10 42.09 -22.56
N GLU A 139 9.42 42.19 -22.66
CA GLU A 139 10.19 43.41 -22.81
C GLU A 139 9.79 44.11 -24.13
N LYS A 140 8.91 45.09 -24.06
CA LYS A 140 8.76 46.09 -25.14
C LYS A 140 9.89 47.11 -25.04
N LEU A 141 10.98 46.84 -25.77
CA LEU A 141 11.95 47.86 -26.18
C LEU A 141 11.22 48.96 -26.96
N LYS A 142 11.53 50.21 -26.61
CA LYS A 142 11.02 51.44 -27.20
C LYS A 142 12.18 52.21 -27.82
#